data_AF-A0A8T5RMD9-F1
#
_entry.id   AF-A0A8T5RMD9-F1
#
_cell.length_a   1.000
_cell.length_b   1.000
_cell.length_c   1.000
_cell.angle_alpha   90.00
_cell.angle_beta   90.00
_cell.angle_gamma   90.00
#
_symmetry.space_group_name_H-M   'P 1'
#
loop_
_entity.id
_entity.type
_entity.pdbx_description
1 polymer ?
#
loop_
_entity_poly.entity_id
_entity_poly.type
_entity_poly.pdbx_seq_one_letter_code
_entity_poly.pdbx_strand_id
1 'polypeptide(L)'
;MNEKIREDIQLRIEKLVEKTFKKIIEKATKGDSLEQLVKSLIIEKIMAKLKILIRRTVVKKVAKIVVKKSVDKFWNNHRDQLLNIVENLK
;
A
#
# COMPACT_ATOMS: atom_id res chain seq x y z
N MET A 1 -31.81 -6.22 -4.14
CA MET A 1 -30.41 -6.71 -4.11
C MET A 1 -30.39 -7.91 -3.19
N ASN A 2 -30.04 -9.10 -3.66
CA ASN A 2 -30.22 -10.36 -2.91
C ASN A 2 -29.37 -10.33 -1.63
N GLU A 3 -29.98 -10.42 -0.43
CA GLU A 3 -29.28 -10.28 0.87
C GLU A 3 -28.08 -11.22 1.01
N LYS A 4 -28.20 -12.45 0.50
CA LYS A 4 -27.10 -13.43 0.44
C LYS A 4 -25.88 -12.95 -0.36
N ILE A 5 -26.10 -12.23 -1.46
CA ILE A 5 -25.01 -11.65 -2.27
C ILE A 5 -24.29 -10.55 -1.46
N ARG A 6 -25.02 -9.81 -0.62
CA ARG A 6 -24.44 -8.76 0.23
C ARG A 6 -23.57 -9.36 1.33
N GLU A 7 -24.05 -10.42 1.99
CA GLU A 7 -23.30 -11.13 3.04
C GLU A 7 -22.01 -11.78 2.50
N ASP A 8 -22.07 -12.46 1.35
CA ASP A 8 -20.90 -13.08 0.73
C ASP A 8 -19.83 -12.04 0.33
N ILE A 9 -20.25 -10.89 -0.20
CA ILE A 9 -19.35 -9.79 -0.54
C ILE A 9 -18.73 -9.22 0.73
N GLN A 10 -19.51 -9.02 1.78
CA GLN A 10 -19.04 -8.46 3.05
C GLN A 10 -18.00 -9.39 3.72
N LEU A 11 -18.27 -10.69 3.79
CA LEU A 11 -17.32 -11.68 4.33
C LEU A 11 -16.02 -11.73 3.51
N ARG A 12 -16.09 -11.55 2.18
CA ARG A 12 -14.90 -11.45 1.34
C ARG A 12 -14.11 -10.18 1.62
N ILE A 13 -14.78 -9.05 1.83
CA ILE A 13 -14.15 -7.78 2.18
C ILE A 13 -13.46 -7.91 3.55
N GLU A 14 -14.14 -8.42 4.56
CA GLU A 14 -13.60 -8.61 5.91
C GLU A 14 -12.35 -9.49 5.90
N LYS A 15 -12.38 -10.62 5.18
CA LYS A 15 -11.19 -11.48 5.03
C LYS A 15 -10.03 -10.78 4.34
N LEU A 16 -10.30 -9.94 3.33
CA LEU A 16 -9.26 -9.16 2.66
C LEU A 16 -8.67 -8.09 3.57
N VAL A 17 -9.50 -7.43 4.36
CA VAL A 17 -9.10 -6.44 5.37
C VAL A 17 -8.22 -7.11 6.42
N GLU A 18 -8.67 -8.20 7.03
CA GLU A 18 -7.94 -8.94 8.06
C GLU A 18 -6.57 -9.41 7.57
N LYS A 19 -6.51 -9.98 6.35
CA LYS A 19 -5.26 -10.42 5.74
C LYS A 19 -4.29 -9.26 5.47
N THR A 20 -4.82 -8.08 5.15
CA THR A 20 -4.01 -6.88 4.92
C THR A 20 -3.45 -6.35 6.24
N PHE A 21 -4.27 -6.28 7.29
CA PHE A 21 -3.83 -5.92 8.63
C PHE A 21 -2.75 -6.85 9.16
N LYS A 22 -2.93 -8.18 9.05
CA LYS A 22 -1.91 -9.16 9.46
C LYS A 22 -0.56 -8.91 8.79
N LYS A 23 -0.54 -8.64 7.48
CA LYS A 23 0.70 -8.32 6.75
C LYS A 23 1.36 -7.01 7.18
N ILE A 24 0.55 -5.99 7.49
CA ILE A 24 1.06 -4.69 7.97
C ILE A 24 1.69 -4.88 9.35
N ILE A 25 1.00 -5.57 10.25
CA ILE A 25 1.48 -5.88 11.59
C ILE A 25 2.75 -6.72 11.49
N GLU A 26 2.79 -7.81 10.72
CA GLU A 26 4.00 -8.63 10.52
C GLU A 26 5.21 -7.83 10.03
N LYS A 27 5.01 -6.83 9.17
CA LYS A 27 6.10 -5.93 8.74
C LYS A 27 6.53 -5.01 9.88
N ALA A 28 5.57 -4.45 10.64
CA ALA A 28 5.84 -3.61 11.80
C ALA A 28 6.64 -4.36 12.87
N THR A 29 6.26 -5.60 13.18
CA THR A 29 6.92 -6.44 14.21
C THR A 29 8.32 -6.87 13.80
N LYS A 30 8.67 -6.85 12.51
CA LYS A 30 10.02 -7.16 12.01
C LYS A 30 11.01 -5.99 12.16
N GLY A 31 10.59 -4.90 12.81
CA GLY A 31 11.44 -3.73 13.04
C GLY A 31 11.43 -2.74 11.88
N ASP A 32 10.54 -2.90 10.89
CA ASP A 32 10.33 -1.87 9.87
C ASP A 32 9.73 -0.62 10.54
N SER A 33 10.31 0.56 10.30
CA SER A 33 9.76 1.80 10.81
C SER A 33 8.36 2.07 10.24
N LEU A 34 7.52 2.80 10.98
CA LEU A 34 6.21 3.27 10.50
C LEU A 34 6.32 3.97 9.12
N GLU A 35 7.41 4.69 8.90
CA GLU A 35 7.73 5.27 7.59
C GLU A 35 7.87 4.20 6.49
N GLN A 36 8.61 3.12 6.73
CA GLN A 36 8.76 2.02 5.77
C GLN A 36 7.43 1.30 5.49
N LEU A 37 6.56 1.20 6.49
CA LEU A 37 5.20 0.66 6.31
C LEU A 37 4.37 1.54 5.38
N VAL A 38 4.35 2.85 5.62
CA VAL A 38 3.63 3.81 4.77
C VAL A 38 4.17 3.78 3.35
N LYS A 39 5.50 3.85 3.17
CA LYS A 39 6.14 3.73 1.85
C LYS A 39 5.76 2.42 1.16
N SER A 40 5.77 1.30 1.88
CA SER A 40 5.37 -0.01 1.34
C SER A 40 3.92 -0.03 0.88
N LEU A 41 2.99 0.56 1.64
CA LEU A 41 1.58 0.64 1.27
C LEU A 41 1.36 1.50 0.02
N ILE A 42 2.07 2.62 -0.08
CA ILE A 42 2.05 3.48 -1.28
C ILE A 42 2.55 2.70 -2.50
N ILE A 43 3.69 2.01 -2.38
CA ILE A 43 4.25 1.18 -3.45
C ILE A 43 3.25 0.09 -3.87
N GLU A 44 2.62 -0.61 -2.92
CA GLU A 44 1.63 -1.65 -3.21
C GLU A 44 0.40 -1.08 -3.95
N LYS A 45 -0.10 0.09 -3.54
CA LYS A 45 -1.22 0.78 -4.19
C LYS A 45 -0.89 1.19 -5.63
N ILE A 46 0.29 1.78 -5.86
CA ILE A 46 0.76 2.17 -7.20
C ILE A 46 0.95 0.93 -8.07
N MET A 47 1.61 -0.12 -7.54
CA MET A 47 1.81 -1.37 -8.26
C MET A 47 0.50 -2.07 -8.61
N ALA A 48 -0.53 -1.97 -7.76
CA ALA A 48 -1.86 -2.51 -8.07
C ALA A 48 -2.50 -1.80 -9.27
N LYS A 49 -2.38 -0.48 -9.36
CA LYS A 49 -2.82 0.29 -10.55
C LYS A 49 -2.00 -0.08 -11.79
N LEU A 50 -0.68 -0.19 -11.67
CA LEU A 50 0.20 -0.55 -12.78
C LEU A 50 0.04 -2.01 -13.24
N LYS A 51 -0.38 -2.92 -12.37
CA LYS A 51 -0.64 -4.33 -12.72
C LYS A 51 -1.71 -4.48 -13.80
N ILE A 52 -2.63 -3.51 -13.91
CA ILE A 52 -3.65 -3.46 -14.97
C ILE A 52 -2.99 -3.30 -16.35
N LEU A 53 -1.87 -2.58 -16.41
CA LEU A 53 -1.17 -2.25 -17.66
C LEU A 53 0.01 -3.21 -17.95
N ILE A 54 0.63 -3.77 -16.92
CA ILE A 54 1.86 -4.57 -17.06
C ILE A 54 1.55 -6.07 -17.09
N ARG A 55 1.60 -6.68 -18.28
CA ARG A 55 1.41 -8.13 -18.48
C ARG A 55 2.68 -8.97 -18.29
N ARG A 56 3.87 -8.40 -18.48
CA ARG A 56 5.15 -9.14 -18.46
C ARG A 56 5.82 -9.12 -17.09
N THR A 57 6.27 -10.28 -16.60
CA THR A 57 6.94 -10.45 -15.28
C THR A 57 8.21 -9.62 -15.13
N VAL A 58 9.02 -9.51 -16.19
CA VAL A 58 10.27 -8.72 -16.18
C VAL A 58 9.96 -7.24 -15.99
N VAL A 59 8.97 -6.71 -16.73
CA VAL A 59 8.53 -5.32 -16.62
C VAL A 59 7.97 -5.03 -15.23
N LYS A 60 7.28 -5.99 -14.61
CA LYS A 60 6.77 -5.85 -13.24
C LYS A 60 7.91 -5.68 -12.22
N LYS A 61 9.03 -6.39 -12.37
CA LYS A 61 10.20 -6.23 -11.50
C LYS A 61 10.82 -4.83 -11.67
N VAL A 62 11.02 -4.40 -12.91
CA VAL A 62 11.59 -3.07 -13.21
C VAL A 62 10.67 -1.96 -12.70
N ALA A 63 9.37 -2.05 -12.96
CA ALA A 63 8.38 -1.09 -12.47
C ALA A 63 8.40 -0.99 -10.94
N LYS A 64 8.50 -2.12 -10.23
CA LYS A 64 8.60 -2.11 -8.77
C LYS A 64 9.84 -1.36 -8.27
N ILE A 65 10.98 -1.51 -8.94
CA ILE A 65 12.21 -0.78 -8.60
C ILE A 65 12.04 0.72 -8.83
N VAL A 66 11.48 1.10 -9.99
CA VAL A 66 11.23 2.50 -10.33
C VAL A 66 10.26 3.14 -9.33
N VAL A 67 9.12 2.48 -9.05
CA VAL A 67 8.13 2.96 -8.08
C VAL A 67 8.77 3.12 -6.70
N LYS A 68 9.57 2.16 -6.23
CA LYS A 68 10.28 2.28 -4.95
C LYS A 68 11.17 3.52 -4.92
N LYS A 69 12.03 3.69 -5.93
CA LYS A 69 12.92 4.86 -6.04
C LYS A 69 12.15 6.18 -6.08
N SER A 70 11.04 6.25 -6.81
CA SER A 70 10.20 7.44 -6.89
C SER A 70 9.53 7.76 -5.56
N VAL A 71 9.01 6.75 -4.85
CA VAL A 71 8.39 6.92 -3.52
C VAL A 71 9.44 7.37 -2.51
N ASP A 72 10.63 6.76 -2.50
CA ASP A 72 11.72 7.16 -1.61
C ASP A 72 12.16 8.60 -1.88
N LYS A 73 12.36 8.97 -3.15
CA LYS A 73 12.73 10.34 -3.55
C LYS A 73 11.65 11.35 -3.17
N PHE A 74 10.39 11.05 -3.46
CA PHE A 74 9.28 11.94 -3.13
C PHE A 74 9.17 12.14 -1.62
N TRP A 75 9.24 11.06 -0.86
CA TRP A 75 9.17 11.10 0.59
C TRP A 75 10.29 11.94 1.18
N ASN A 76 11.54 11.74 0.77
CA ASN A 76 12.67 12.50 1.30
C ASN A 76 12.56 13.99 0.96
N ASN A 77 12.07 14.33 -0.24
CA ASN A 77 11.94 15.73 -0.67
C ASN A 77 10.76 16.48 -0.03
N HIS A 78 9.72 15.76 0.39
CA HIS A 78 8.48 16.36 0.89
C HIS A 78 8.18 15.92 2.34
N ARG A 79 9.14 15.33 3.04
CA ARG A 79 8.96 14.76 4.38
C ARG A 79 8.37 15.77 5.34
N ASP A 80 8.94 16.96 5.37
CA ASP A 80 8.53 18.02 6.29
C ASP A 80 7.13 18.56 5.94
N GLN A 81 6.80 18.66 4.65
CA GLN A 81 5.46 19.03 4.20
C GLN A 81 4.42 17.97 4.56
N LEU A 82 4.76 16.69 4.42
CA LEU A 82 3.88 15.57 4.78
C LEU A 82 3.64 15.54 6.29
N LEU A 83 4.67 15.75 7.10
CA LEU A 83 4.55 15.83 8.56
C LEU A 83 3.69 17.03 8.97
N ASN A 84 3.89 18.20 8.34
CA ASN A 84 3.05 19.37 8.56
C ASN A 84 1.57 19.12 8.22
N ILE A 85 1.27 18.38 7.15
CA ILE A 85 -0.12 18.01 6.82
C ILE A 85 -0.73 17.13 7.92
N VAL A 86 0.04 16.16 8.44
CA VAL A 86 -0.42 15.27 9.50
C VAL A 86 -0.65 16.03 10.81
N GLU A 87 0.21 16.99 11.15
CA GLU A 87 0.02 17.83 12.34
C GLU A 87 -1.18 18.76 12.22
N ASN A 88 -1.48 19.26 11.01
CA ASN A 88 -2.65 20.12 10.75
C ASN A 88 -3.97 19.34 10.57
N LEU A 89 -3.93 18.01 10.61
CA LEU A 89 -5.13 17.15 10.63
C LEU A 89 -5.62 16.86 12.07
N LYS A 90 -4.85 17.25 13.09
CA LYS A 90 -5.28 17.26 14.50
C LYS A 90 -6.17 18.46 14.80
#